data_AF-A0A7W4ELS0-F1
#
_entry.id   AF-A0A7W4ELS0-F1
#
_cell.length_a   1.000
_cell.length_b   1.000
_cell.length_c   1.000
_cell.angle_alpha   90.00
_cell.angle_beta   90.00
_cell.angle_gamma   90.00
#
_symmetry.space_group_name_H-M   'P 1'
#
loop_
_entity.id
_entity.type
_entity.pdbx_description
1 polymer ?
#
loop_
_entity_poly.entity_id
_entity_poly.type
_entity_poly.pdbx_seq_one_letter_code
_entity_poly.pdbx_strand_id
1 'polypeptide(L)'
;GAARTALCAQIASGGVDVVVGTHALFQDKVVFHNLGFVIIDEQHRFGVEQRQRLLDKSGVLPHLLAMTATPIPRSLALTVYGELDVSVLNELPGGRKPIKTKLVSPPSRDKIYQQVECELQAGRQAYIICGLIRDNPENDRKSVETEYKKLKNSVFGHRTIGLLHGKMKPNEKDRVMQDFKDKKYDILVSTTVVEVGVDVPNATVMMIEDAEQFGLSQLHQLRGRVGRGKHQSYCYLMMSTNNKPSERLREIERSNDGFYLAEVDMRLRGPGEIYGRMQHGALNLQIATLADTKLIARAQKAAQAFIASGENLADYPDLAREVRRNQRLTTLN
;
A
#
# COMPACT_ATOMS: atom_id res chain seq x y z
N GLY A 1 -29.70 -2.27 8.17
CA GLY A 1 -30.26 -1.31 9.15
C GLY A 1 -30.96 -0.20 8.40
N ALA A 2 -31.98 0.41 9.00
CA ALA A 2 -32.88 1.38 8.35
C ALA A 2 -32.13 2.56 7.70
N ALA A 3 -31.13 3.12 8.39
CA ALA A 3 -30.31 4.22 7.85
C ALA A 3 -29.59 3.85 6.53
N ARG A 4 -29.10 2.61 6.42
CA ARG A 4 -28.46 2.12 5.20
C ARG A 4 -29.46 1.96 4.05
N THR A 5 -30.66 1.48 4.35
CA THR A 5 -31.72 1.33 3.34
C THR A 5 -32.16 2.68 2.80
N ALA A 6 -32.34 3.67 3.67
CA ALA A 6 -32.65 5.04 3.28
C ALA A 6 -31.55 5.63 2.40
N LEU A 7 -30.27 5.46 2.77
CA LEU A 7 -29.15 5.93 1.97
C LEU A 7 -29.11 5.24 0.59
N CYS A 8 -29.32 3.92 0.51
CA CYS A 8 -29.39 3.21 -0.78
C CYS A 8 -30.51 3.75 -1.68
N ALA A 9 -31.67 4.09 -1.12
CA ALA A 9 -32.76 4.69 -1.89
C ALA A 9 -32.41 6.10 -2.39
N GLN A 10 -31.71 6.90 -1.58
CA GLN A 10 -31.24 8.23 -1.99
C GLN A 10 -30.18 8.15 -3.10
N ILE A 11 -29.27 7.18 -3.03
CA ILE A 11 -28.26 6.94 -4.09
C ILE A 11 -28.94 6.52 -5.40
N ALA A 12 -29.94 5.64 -5.34
CA ALA A 12 -30.66 5.15 -6.52
C ALA A 12 -31.55 6.22 -7.17
N SER A 13 -32.02 7.19 -6.39
CA SER A 13 -32.84 8.32 -6.88
C SER A 13 -32.03 9.55 -7.31
N GLY A 14 -30.71 9.55 -7.10
CA GLY A 14 -29.85 10.68 -7.43
C GLY A 14 -29.87 11.81 -6.39
N GLY A 15 -30.38 11.56 -5.18
CA GLY A 15 -30.36 12.52 -4.07
C GLY A 15 -28.99 12.64 -3.37
N VAL A 16 -27.96 11.92 -3.86
CA VAL A 16 -26.59 11.94 -3.33
C VAL A 16 -25.61 12.05 -4.48
N ASP A 17 -24.80 13.10 -4.49
CA ASP A 17 -23.80 13.35 -5.53
C ASP A 17 -22.48 12.58 -5.30
N VAL A 18 -22.08 12.43 -4.04
CA VAL A 18 -20.81 11.79 -3.67
C VAL A 18 -21.03 10.73 -2.60
N VAL A 19 -20.58 9.51 -2.90
CA VAL A 19 -20.69 8.36 -1.99
C VAL A 19 -19.28 7.88 -1.63
N VAL A 20 -18.92 7.95 -0.35
CA VAL A 20 -17.67 7.39 0.16
C VAL A 20 -17.99 6.11 0.93
N GLY A 21 -17.32 5.02 0.59
CA GLY A 21 -17.56 3.73 1.23
C GLY A 21 -16.46 2.73 0.95
N THR A 22 -16.49 1.65 1.72
CA THR A 22 -15.56 0.52 1.59
C THR A 22 -16.15 -0.52 0.62
N HIS A 23 -15.76 -1.79 0.78
CA HIS A 23 -16.31 -2.92 0.02
C HIS A 23 -17.85 -3.03 0.05
N ALA A 24 -18.50 -2.31 0.97
CA ALA A 24 -19.96 -2.19 1.03
C ALA A 24 -20.59 -1.65 -0.26
N LEU A 25 -19.86 -0.87 -1.06
CA LEU A 25 -20.34 -0.31 -2.33
C LEU A 25 -20.42 -1.33 -3.47
N PHE A 26 -19.66 -2.43 -3.39
CA PHE A 26 -19.71 -3.50 -4.38
C PHE A 26 -20.92 -4.43 -4.24
N GLN A 27 -21.71 -4.28 -3.17
CA GLN A 27 -22.86 -5.16 -2.92
C GLN A 27 -23.97 -4.87 -3.93
N ASP A 28 -24.66 -5.91 -4.40
CA ASP A 28 -25.68 -5.81 -5.47
C ASP A 28 -26.79 -4.80 -5.16
N LYS A 29 -27.17 -4.71 -3.88
CA LYS A 29 -28.19 -3.77 -3.39
C LYS A 29 -27.86 -2.29 -3.52
N VAL A 30 -26.61 -1.93 -3.82
CA VAL A 30 -26.22 -0.53 -4.07
C VAL A 30 -26.38 -0.26 -5.56
N VAL A 31 -27.42 0.50 -5.91
CA VAL A 31 -27.72 0.91 -7.29
C VAL A 31 -27.53 2.40 -7.39
N PHE A 32 -26.73 2.84 -8.35
CA PHE A 32 -26.48 4.26 -8.60
C PHE A 32 -27.48 4.78 -9.64
N HIS A 33 -27.98 6.00 -9.46
CA HIS A 33 -28.84 6.64 -10.44
C HIS A 33 -28.11 6.89 -11.77
N ASN A 34 -26.95 7.56 -11.69
CA ASN A 34 -26.07 7.82 -12.83
C ASN A 34 -24.61 7.90 -12.35
N LEU A 35 -23.88 6.79 -12.42
CA LEU A 35 -22.49 6.72 -11.97
C LEU A 35 -21.56 7.22 -13.09
N GLY A 36 -21.10 8.47 -12.98
CA GLY A 36 -20.22 9.08 -13.98
C GLY A 36 -18.72 8.97 -13.67
N PHE A 37 -18.33 8.83 -12.40
CA PHE A 37 -16.93 8.85 -11.97
C PHE A 37 -16.70 7.96 -10.75
N VAL A 38 -15.60 7.22 -10.77
CA VAL A 38 -15.17 6.30 -9.72
C VAL A 38 -13.73 6.61 -9.32
N ILE A 39 -13.50 6.80 -8.02
CA ILE A 39 -12.16 6.90 -7.43
C ILE A 39 -11.91 5.64 -6.59
N ILE A 40 -10.80 4.96 -6.84
CA ILE A 40 -10.35 3.82 -6.04
C ILE A 40 -9.03 4.22 -5.38
N ASP A 41 -9.02 4.33 -4.05
CA ASP A 41 -7.81 4.56 -3.27
C ASP A 41 -7.18 3.23 -2.82
N GLU A 42 -5.85 3.16 -2.78
CA GLU A 42 -5.06 1.95 -2.53
C GLU A 42 -5.53 0.73 -3.35
N GLN A 43 -5.64 0.88 -4.67
CA GLN A 43 -6.28 -0.09 -5.57
C GLN A 43 -5.81 -1.54 -5.41
N HIS A 44 -4.56 -1.77 -5.02
CA HIS A 44 -3.95 -3.09 -4.84
C HIS A 44 -4.65 -3.94 -3.76
N ARG A 45 -5.49 -3.32 -2.91
CA ARG A 45 -6.29 -4.01 -1.88
C ARG A 45 -7.61 -4.58 -2.41
N PHE A 46 -8.02 -4.20 -3.62
CA PHE A 46 -9.28 -4.61 -4.22
C PHE A 46 -9.04 -5.64 -5.32
N GLY A 47 -9.79 -6.74 -5.28
CA GLY A 47 -9.72 -7.76 -6.32
C GLY A 47 -10.28 -7.25 -7.64
N VAL A 48 -9.80 -7.81 -8.76
CA VAL A 48 -10.28 -7.48 -10.12
C VAL A 48 -11.81 -7.58 -10.22
N GLU A 49 -12.39 -8.66 -9.72
CA GLU A 49 -13.84 -8.90 -9.75
C GLU A 49 -14.64 -7.85 -8.96
N GLN A 50 -14.08 -7.33 -7.87
CA GLN A 50 -14.73 -6.28 -7.08
C GLN A 50 -14.76 -4.96 -7.86
N ARG A 51 -13.66 -4.62 -8.53
CA ARG A 51 -13.57 -3.44 -9.40
C ARG A 51 -14.58 -3.55 -10.55
N GLN A 52 -14.67 -4.73 -11.17
CA GLN A 52 -15.62 -5.02 -12.23
C GLN A 52 -17.07 -4.79 -11.77
N ARG A 53 -17.47 -5.35 -10.63
CA ARG A 53 -18.82 -5.17 -10.08
C ARG A 53 -19.18 -3.72 -9.80
N LEU A 54 -18.21 -2.83 -9.61
CA LEU A 54 -18.47 -1.40 -9.45
C LEU A 54 -18.72 -0.71 -10.80
N LEU A 55 -17.92 -1.05 -11.81
CA LEU A 55 -18.06 -0.51 -13.16
C LEU A 55 -19.36 -0.98 -13.82
N ASP A 56 -19.72 -2.26 -13.63
CA ASP A 56 -20.94 -2.88 -14.15
C ASP A 56 -22.24 -2.26 -13.57
N LYS A 57 -22.14 -1.49 -12.47
CA LYS A 57 -23.30 -0.77 -11.90
C LYS A 57 -23.68 0.46 -12.71
N SER A 58 -22.85 0.88 -13.66
CA SER A 58 -23.19 1.96 -14.58
C SER A 58 -23.59 1.40 -15.94
N GLY A 59 -24.65 1.97 -16.54
CA GLY A 59 -25.04 1.63 -17.91
C GLY A 59 -24.04 2.10 -18.97
N VAL A 60 -23.21 3.09 -18.64
CA VAL A 60 -22.10 3.60 -19.46
C VAL A 60 -20.83 3.56 -18.62
N LEU A 61 -19.71 3.12 -19.19
CA LEU A 61 -18.42 3.07 -18.48
C LEU A 61 -18.10 4.41 -17.80
N PRO A 62 -17.98 4.45 -16.47
CA PRO A 62 -17.65 5.69 -15.76
C PRO A 62 -16.19 6.05 -15.99
N HIS A 63 -15.85 7.33 -15.79
CA HIS A 63 -14.46 7.73 -15.62
C HIS A 63 -13.86 7.02 -14.40
N LEU A 64 -12.60 6.57 -14.49
CA LEU A 64 -11.93 5.85 -13.42
C LEU A 64 -10.62 6.54 -13.04
N LEU A 65 -10.45 6.82 -11.76
CA LEU A 65 -9.19 7.26 -11.16
C LEU A 65 -8.75 6.26 -10.10
N ALA A 66 -7.68 5.51 -10.40
CA ALA A 66 -7.05 4.60 -9.45
C ALA A 66 -5.82 5.26 -8.81
N MET A 67 -5.79 5.31 -7.48
CA MET A 67 -4.70 5.89 -6.68
C MET A 67 -4.02 4.80 -5.84
N THR A 68 -2.73 4.98 -5.58
CA THR A 68 -1.96 4.11 -4.68
C THR A 68 -0.79 4.88 -4.09
N ALA A 69 -0.53 4.69 -2.80
CA ALA A 69 0.68 5.23 -2.16
C ALA A 69 1.88 4.33 -2.40
N THR A 70 1.65 3.06 -2.76
CA THR A 70 2.73 2.15 -3.14
C THR A 70 3.23 2.53 -4.53
N PRO A 71 4.50 2.93 -4.66
CA PRO A 71 5.11 3.19 -5.94
C PRO A 71 5.07 1.89 -6.75
N ILE A 72 4.46 1.93 -7.92
CA ILE A 72 4.47 0.82 -8.86
C ILE A 72 5.73 1.00 -9.72
N PRO A 73 6.53 -0.06 -9.96
CA PRO A 73 7.66 0.05 -10.87
C PRO A 73 7.19 0.62 -12.20
N ARG A 74 7.86 1.67 -12.72
CA ARG A 74 7.44 2.30 -13.97
C ARG A 74 7.41 1.30 -15.13
N SER A 75 8.35 0.35 -15.10
CA SER A 75 8.40 -0.81 -15.98
C SER A 75 7.13 -1.67 -15.94
N LEU A 76 6.56 -1.92 -14.76
CA LEU A 76 5.33 -2.67 -14.59
C LEU A 76 4.10 -1.85 -14.98
N ALA A 77 4.12 -0.54 -14.70
CA ALA A 77 3.02 0.36 -15.03
C ALA A 77 2.76 0.41 -16.55
N LEU A 78 3.83 0.47 -17.35
CA LEU A 78 3.75 0.49 -18.82
C LEU A 78 3.24 -0.84 -19.41
N THR A 79 3.42 -1.95 -18.70
CA THR A 79 3.11 -3.30 -19.18
C THR A 79 1.74 -3.79 -18.75
N VAL A 80 1.42 -3.62 -17.46
CA VAL A 80 0.19 -4.13 -16.84
C VAL A 80 -0.96 -3.14 -16.97
N TYR A 81 -0.64 -1.84 -16.95
CA TYR A 81 -1.62 -0.75 -17.01
C TYR A 81 -1.45 0.09 -18.29
N GLY A 82 -0.94 -0.50 -19.37
CA GLY A 82 -0.68 0.20 -20.64
C GLY A 82 -1.91 0.87 -21.28
N GLU A 83 -3.10 0.65 -20.73
CA GLU A 83 -4.38 1.28 -21.13
C GLU A 83 -4.79 2.45 -20.22
N LEU A 84 -4.11 2.65 -19.09
CA LEU A 84 -4.37 3.75 -18.16
C LEU A 84 -3.36 4.88 -18.41
N ASP A 85 -3.85 6.10 -18.46
CA ASP A 85 -3.00 7.28 -18.39
C ASP A 85 -2.41 7.38 -16.97
N VAL A 86 -1.09 7.16 -16.87
CA VAL A 86 -0.38 7.17 -15.58
C VAL A 86 0.15 8.57 -15.28
N SER A 87 -0.41 9.19 -14.25
CA SER A 87 0.17 10.41 -13.66
C SER A 87 1.00 10.08 -12.43
N VAL A 88 2.24 10.58 -12.39
CA VAL A 88 3.19 10.34 -11.31
C VAL A 88 3.40 11.61 -10.50
N LEU A 89 3.07 11.55 -9.21
CA LEU A 89 3.38 12.60 -8.24
C LEU A 89 4.65 12.22 -7.47
N ASN A 90 5.80 12.73 -7.91
CA ASN A 90 7.11 12.43 -7.33
C ASN A 90 7.68 13.56 -6.47
N GLU A 91 7.02 14.71 -6.42
CA GLU A 91 7.43 15.84 -5.59
C GLU A 91 6.83 15.75 -4.18
N LEU A 92 7.66 16.01 -3.17
CA LEU A 92 7.20 16.07 -1.79
C LEU A 92 6.59 17.46 -1.51
N PRO A 93 5.50 17.55 -0.72
CA PRO A 93 5.03 18.83 -0.21
C PRO A 93 6.15 19.58 0.52
N GLY A 94 6.21 20.91 0.33
CA GLY A 94 7.24 21.75 0.93
C GLY A 94 7.36 21.59 2.45
N GLY A 95 8.59 21.61 2.96
CA GLY A 95 8.89 21.53 4.40
C GLY A 95 9.07 20.11 4.96
N ARG A 96 8.88 19.05 4.17
CA ARG A 96 9.19 17.68 4.59
C ARG A 96 10.71 17.44 4.65
N LYS A 97 11.18 16.97 5.80
CA LYS A 97 12.57 16.51 5.97
C LYS A 97 12.67 15.03 5.60
N PRO A 98 13.73 14.60 4.92
CA PRO A 98 13.93 13.18 4.62
C PRO A 98 14.04 12.38 5.91
N ILE A 99 13.43 11.21 5.92
CA ILE A 99 13.44 10.32 7.09
C ILE A 99 14.82 9.66 7.17
N LYS A 100 15.44 9.72 8.35
CA LYS A 100 16.73 9.07 8.60
C LYS A 100 16.47 7.61 8.94
N THR A 101 16.63 6.74 7.95
CA THR A 101 16.51 5.29 8.15
C THR A 101 17.83 4.71 8.61
N LYS A 102 17.78 3.79 9.58
CA LYS A 102 18.94 3.02 10.04
C LYS A 102 18.58 1.57 10.28
N LEU A 103 19.43 0.66 9.81
CA LEU A 103 19.43 -0.74 10.22
C LEU A 103 20.05 -0.87 11.60
N VAL A 104 19.44 -1.68 12.45
CA VAL A 104 19.85 -1.83 13.84
C VAL A 104 20.00 -3.31 14.16
N SER A 105 21.20 -3.71 14.57
CA SER A 105 21.46 -5.05 15.07
C SER A 105 20.96 -5.21 16.52
N PRO A 106 20.57 -6.43 16.94
CA PRO A 106 20.09 -6.68 18.31
C PRO A 106 20.96 -6.09 19.45
N PRO A 107 22.31 -6.14 19.41
CA PRO A 107 23.16 -5.55 20.46
C PRO A 107 23.07 -4.02 20.55
N SER A 108 22.65 -3.36 19.46
CA SER A 108 22.51 -1.89 19.43
C SER A 108 21.14 -1.42 19.92
N ARG A 109 20.23 -2.33 20.31
CA ARG A 109 18.85 -2.02 20.70
C ARG A 109 18.78 -0.99 21.83
N ASP A 110 19.53 -1.18 22.91
CA ASP A 110 19.47 -0.28 24.07
C ASP A 110 19.88 1.15 23.72
N LYS A 111 20.89 1.29 22.83
CA LYS A 111 21.31 2.59 22.31
C LYS A 111 20.21 3.26 21.49
N ILE A 112 19.46 2.49 20.69
CA ILE A 112 18.32 3.02 19.95
C ILE A 112 17.17 3.37 20.88
N TYR A 113 16.89 2.56 21.89
CA TYR A 113 15.86 2.87 22.89
C TYR A 113 16.14 4.20 23.61
N GLN A 114 17.40 4.48 23.93
CA GLN A 114 17.82 5.78 24.46
C GLN A 114 17.56 6.93 23.46
N GLN A 115 17.85 6.74 22.17
CA GLN A 115 17.56 7.75 21.15
C GLN A 115 16.06 8.01 21.01
N VAL A 116 15.24 6.96 21.05
CA VAL A 116 13.77 7.09 21.05
C VAL A 116 13.30 7.82 22.30
N GLU A 117 13.84 7.50 23.48
CA GLU A 117 13.50 8.20 24.72
C GLU A 117 13.85 9.70 24.66
N CYS A 118 14.96 10.09 24.04
CA CYS A 118 15.27 11.52 23.82
C CYS A 118 14.20 12.22 22.96
N GLU A 119 13.66 11.55 21.93
CA GLU A 119 12.58 12.09 21.11
C GLU A 119 11.28 12.21 21.91
N LEU A 120 10.95 11.21 22.74
CA LEU A 120 9.78 11.22 23.62
C LEU A 120 9.89 12.30 24.72
N GLN A 121 11.07 12.52 25.28
CA GLN A 121 11.35 13.61 26.23
C GLN A 121 11.12 14.99 25.60
N ALA A 122 11.37 15.13 24.29
CA ALA A 122 11.06 16.33 23.54
C ALA A 122 9.57 16.48 23.18
N GLY A 123 8.67 15.67 23.77
CA GLY A 123 7.22 15.75 23.59
C GLY A 123 6.69 15.13 22.28
N ARG A 124 7.51 14.30 21.64
CA ARG A 124 7.19 13.60 20.37
C ARG A 124 6.67 12.20 20.67
N GLN A 125 6.22 11.51 19.63
CA GLN A 125 5.63 10.18 19.76
C GLN A 125 6.33 9.15 18.87
N ALA A 126 6.20 7.88 19.22
CA ALA A 126 6.83 6.78 18.53
C ALA A 126 5.83 5.69 18.12
N TYR A 127 5.98 5.17 16.91
CA TYR A 127 5.38 3.92 16.48
C TYR A 127 6.38 2.78 16.69
N ILE A 128 5.91 1.66 17.24
CA ILE A 128 6.67 0.41 17.33
C ILE A 128 5.85 -0.69 16.66
N ILE A 129 6.34 -1.15 15.51
CA ILE A 129 5.65 -2.12 14.66
C ILE A 129 6.24 -3.50 14.88
N CYS A 130 5.39 -4.46 15.22
CA CYS A 130 5.78 -5.85 15.43
C CYS A 130 5.47 -6.68 14.18
N GLY A 131 6.40 -7.57 13.82
CA GLY A 131 6.19 -8.62 12.83
C GLY A 131 5.06 -9.57 13.23
N LEU A 132 4.35 -10.06 12.21
CA LEU A 132 3.39 -11.15 12.38
C LEU A 132 4.17 -12.46 12.44
N ILE A 133 4.08 -13.19 13.55
CA ILE A 133 4.62 -14.55 13.62
C ILE A 133 3.70 -15.43 12.75
N ARG A 134 4.18 -15.80 11.56
CA ARG A 134 3.61 -16.72 10.53
C ARG A 134 2.15 -17.17 10.70
N ASP A 135 1.34 -16.88 9.68
CA ASP A 135 0.09 -17.54 9.23
C ASP A 135 -0.92 -18.05 10.28
N ASN A 136 -0.94 -17.49 11.48
CA ASN A 136 -2.03 -17.67 12.42
C ASN A 136 -2.47 -16.32 13.00
N PRO A 137 -3.71 -15.86 12.74
CA PRO A 137 -4.26 -14.64 13.32
C PRO A 137 -4.23 -14.60 14.86
N GLU A 138 -4.09 -15.75 15.54
CA GLU A 138 -3.85 -15.79 16.99
C GLU A 138 -2.53 -15.17 17.43
N ASN A 139 -1.56 -15.05 16.52
CA ASN A 139 -0.23 -14.55 16.84
C ASN A 139 -0.14 -13.02 16.86
N ASP A 140 -0.97 -12.28 16.13
CA ASP A 140 -0.96 -10.80 16.09
C ASP A 140 -1.03 -10.18 17.48
N ARG A 141 -2.01 -10.64 18.27
CA ARG A 141 -2.25 -10.15 19.63
C ARG A 141 -1.08 -10.52 20.54
N LYS A 142 -0.58 -11.76 20.43
CA LYS A 142 0.53 -12.25 21.25
C LYS A 142 1.82 -11.47 20.97
N SER A 143 2.14 -11.19 19.71
CA SER A 143 3.31 -10.39 19.34
C SER A 143 3.26 -8.99 19.96
N VAL A 144 2.14 -8.29 19.77
CA VAL A 144 1.95 -6.92 20.29
C VAL A 144 1.93 -6.89 21.82
N GLU A 145 1.24 -7.83 22.49
CA GLU A 145 1.23 -7.92 23.96
C GLU A 145 2.60 -8.29 24.53
N THR A 146 3.37 -9.14 23.84
CA THR A 146 4.72 -9.50 24.26
C THR A 146 5.65 -8.31 24.17
N GLU A 147 5.59 -7.57 23.06
CA GLU A 147 6.42 -6.38 22.88
C GLU A 147 6.02 -5.26 23.86
N TYR A 148 4.72 -5.08 24.10
CA TYR A 148 4.24 -4.18 25.14
C TYR A 148 4.82 -4.49 26.52
N LYS A 149 4.82 -5.76 26.92
CA LYS A 149 5.40 -6.18 28.21
C LYS A 149 6.91 -5.91 28.25
N LYS A 150 7.63 -6.19 27.16
CA LYS A 150 9.08 -5.87 27.07
C LYS A 150 9.34 -4.39 27.20
N LEU A 151 8.58 -3.54 26.50
CA LEU A 151 8.74 -2.09 26.53
C LEU A 151 8.37 -1.51 27.91
N LYS A 152 7.37 -2.07 28.57
CA LYS A 152 7.04 -1.71 29.95
C LYS A 152 8.14 -2.07 30.95
N ASN A 153 8.93 -3.09 30.66
CA ASN A 153 10.08 -3.50 31.48
C ASN A 153 11.41 -2.87 31.00
N SER A 154 11.39 -1.97 30.02
CA SER A 154 12.57 -1.27 29.51
C SER A 154 12.62 0.19 29.97
N VAL A 155 13.46 1.00 29.33
CA VAL A 155 13.55 2.46 29.56
C VAL A 155 12.23 3.19 29.31
N PHE A 156 11.20 2.55 28.75
CA PHE A 156 9.89 3.14 28.52
C PHE A 156 8.84 2.80 29.59
N GLY A 157 9.24 2.18 30.71
CA GLY A 157 8.28 1.76 31.75
C GLY A 157 7.39 2.88 32.27
N HIS A 158 7.93 4.10 32.39
CA HIS A 158 7.21 5.31 32.82
C HIS A 158 6.35 5.96 31.72
N ARG A 159 6.46 5.52 30.46
CA ARG A 159 5.74 6.09 29.32
C ARG A 159 4.33 5.52 29.18
N THR A 160 3.46 6.31 28.58
CA THR A 160 2.13 5.86 28.19
C THR A 160 2.21 5.09 26.88
N ILE A 161 1.81 3.82 26.89
CA ILE A 161 1.95 2.92 25.74
C ILE A 161 0.55 2.43 25.35
N GLY A 162 0.14 2.71 24.11
CA GLY A 162 -1.07 2.21 23.49
C GLY A 162 -0.82 0.91 22.72
N LEU A 163 -1.88 0.12 22.54
CA LEU A 163 -1.84 -1.14 21.79
C LEU A 163 -2.85 -1.12 20.66
N LEU A 164 -2.43 -1.53 19.46
CA LEU A 164 -3.33 -1.63 18.31
C LEU A 164 -3.03 -2.86 17.46
N HIS A 165 -4.01 -3.74 17.28
CA HIS A 165 -3.83 -4.96 16.46
C HIS A 165 -5.06 -5.29 15.60
N GLY A 166 -4.89 -6.16 14.61
CA GLY A 166 -5.90 -6.49 13.60
C GLY A 166 -7.22 -6.98 14.17
N LYS A 167 -7.18 -7.72 15.29
CA LYS A 167 -8.35 -8.30 15.96
C LYS A 167 -9.22 -7.33 16.77
N MET A 168 -8.79 -6.09 17.00
CA MET A 168 -9.60 -5.12 17.73
C MET A 168 -10.85 -4.74 16.94
N LYS A 169 -11.93 -4.40 17.64
CA LYS A 169 -13.14 -3.92 16.98
C LYS A 169 -12.85 -2.57 16.29
N PRO A 170 -13.49 -2.23 15.16
CA PRO A 170 -13.27 -0.96 14.46
C PRO A 170 -13.34 0.26 15.40
N ASN A 171 -14.40 0.36 16.21
CA ASN A 171 -14.57 1.47 17.16
C ASN A 171 -13.44 1.57 18.20
N GLU A 172 -12.84 0.44 18.60
CA GLU A 172 -11.70 0.43 19.53
C GLU A 172 -10.42 0.90 18.84
N LYS A 173 -10.19 0.49 17.60
CA LYS A 173 -9.05 0.97 16.79
C LYS A 173 -9.12 2.47 16.59
N ASP A 174 -10.28 2.98 16.20
CA ASP A 174 -10.50 4.41 15.97
C ASP A 174 -10.25 5.20 17.26
N ARG A 175 -10.73 4.69 18.40
CA ARG A 175 -10.48 5.30 19.71
C ARG A 175 -9.00 5.32 20.06
N VAL A 176 -8.27 4.21 19.91
CA VAL A 176 -6.83 4.15 20.21
C VAL A 176 -6.03 5.08 19.30
N MET A 177 -6.36 5.14 18.00
CA MET A 177 -5.71 6.05 17.07
C MET A 177 -5.99 7.51 17.42
N GLN A 178 -7.22 7.82 17.84
CA GLN A 178 -7.60 9.15 18.29
C GLN A 178 -6.85 9.52 19.58
N ASP A 179 -6.81 8.62 20.57
CA ASP A 179 -6.08 8.80 21.82
C ASP A 179 -4.56 8.99 21.57
N PHE A 180 -3.98 8.28 20.60
CA PHE A 180 -2.61 8.50 20.17
C PHE A 180 -2.45 9.87 19.50
N LYS A 181 -3.33 10.25 18.57
CA LYS A 181 -3.30 11.59 17.96
C LYS A 181 -3.40 12.72 18.97
N ASP A 182 -4.19 12.53 20.02
CA ASP A 182 -4.42 13.48 21.12
C ASP A 182 -3.31 13.44 22.20
N LYS A 183 -2.20 12.74 21.93
CA LYS A 183 -1.03 12.60 22.82
C LYS A 183 -1.33 11.95 24.18
N LYS A 184 -2.38 11.13 24.30
CA LYS A 184 -2.62 10.31 25.49
C LYS A 184 -1.67 9.12 25.60
N TYR A 185 -1.03 8.76 24.47
CA TYR A 185 -0.02 7.71 24.37
C TYR A 185 1.25 8.30 23.75
N ASP A 186 2.37 8.13 24.44
CA ASP A 186 3.70 8.47 23.94
C ASP A 186 4.15 7.49 22.84
N ILE A 187 3.81 6.21 23.03
CA ILE A 187 4.21 5.11 22.16
C ILE A 187 2.96 4.34 21.73
N LEU A 188 2.85 4.03 20.43
CA LEU A 188 1.86 3.09 19.92
C LEU A 188 2.54 1.81 19.43
N VAL A 189 2.27 0.69 20.10
CA VAL A 189 2.72 -0.63 19.67
C VAL A 189 1.64 -1.26 18.79
N SER A 190 2.01 -1.64 17.57
CA SER A 190 1.04 -2.15 16.61
C SER A 190 1.58 -3.19 15.63
N THR A 191 0.67 -3.88 14.94
CA THR A 191 1.00 -4.64 13.73
C THR A 191 0.92 -3.74 12.48
N THR A 192 0.89 -4.32 11.29
CA THR A 192 0.73 -3.61 9.99
C THR A 192 -0.57 -2.82 9.85
N VAL A 193 -1.47 -2.82 10.84
CA VAL A 193 -2.74 -2.07 10.77
C VAL A 193 -2.52 -0.56 10.68
N VAL A 194 -1.40 -0.04 11.21
CA VAL A 194 -1.03 1.39 11.08
C VAL A 194 -0.77 1.80 9.63
N GLU A 195 -0.55 0.85 8.72
CA GLU A 195 -0.35 1.09 7.29
C GLU A 195 -1.47 1.91 6.64
N VAL A 196 -2.70 1.90 7.18
CA VAL A 196 -3.85 2.70 6.68
C VAL A 196 -4.39 3.68 7.73
N GLY A 197 -3.59 3.99 8.76
CA GLY A 197 -4.02 4.79 9.90
C GLY A 197 -4.17 6.29 9.62
N VAL A 198 -4.69 7.00 10.62
CA VAL A 198 -4.75 8.46 10.66
C VAL A 198 -3.35 9.07 10.71
N ASP A 199 -3.16 10.21 10.05
CA ASP A 199 -1.93 10.99 10.10
C ASP A 199 -1.70 11.60 11.50
N VAL A 200 -0.52 11.38 12.08
CA VAL A 200 -0.10 11.93 13.38
C VAL A 200 1.20 12.72 13.20
N PRO A 201 1.13 14.04 12.93
CA PRO A 201 2.30 14.87 12.63
C PRO A 201 3.36 14.95 13.73
N ASN A 202 2.98 14.64 14.98
CA ASN A 202 3.86 14.65 16.15
C ASN A 202 4.64 13.33 16.32
N ALA A 203 4.30 12.28 15.57
CA ALA A 203 5.05 11.03 15.56
C ALA A 203 6.32 11.19 14.71
N THR A 204 7.48 11.15 15.36
CA THR A 204 8.79 11.34 14.71
C THR A 204 9.60 10.05 14.61
N VAL A 205 9.25 9.03 15.37
CA VAL A 205 9.98 7.76 15.40
C VAL A 205 9.10 6.64 14.86
N MET A 206 9.62 5.90 13.89
CA MET A 206 9.09 4.62 13.43
C MET A 206 10.12 3.54 13.77
N MET A 207 9.79 2.58 14.61
CA MET A 207 10.62 1.41 14.90
C MET A 207 9.90 0.16 14.40
N ILE A 208 10.58 -0.67 13.62
CA ILE A 208 10.02 -1.90 13.05
C ILE A 208 10.85 -3.06 13.57
N GLU A 209 10.25 -3.88 14.43
CA GLU A 209 10.84 -5.12 14.94
C GLU A 209 10.82 -6.22 13.88
N ASP A 210 11.86 -7.05 13.86
CA ASP A 210 12.03 -8.15 12.90
C ASP A 210 11.82 -7.70 11.44
N ALA A 211 12.49 -6.61 11.05
CA ALA A 211 12.28 -5.96 9.75
C ALA A 211 12.49 -6.89 8.54
N GLU A 212 13.21 -8.01 8.69
CA GLU A 212 13.35 -9.03 7.65
C GLU A 212 12.03 -9.71 7.26
N GLN A 213 11.01 -9.66 8.12
CA GLN A 213 9.72 -10.29 7.86
C GLN A 213 8.81 -9.48 6.92
N PHE A 214 9.14 -8.20 6.68
CA PHE A 214 8.29 -7.29 5.93
C PHE A 214 8.77 -7.12 4.49
N GLY A 215 7.82 -7.01 3.55
CA GLY A 215 8.12 -6.65 2.16
C GLY A 215 8.65 -5.21 2.04
N LEU A 216 9.37 -4.92 0.95
CA LEU A 216 9.97 -3.59 0.74
C LEU A 216 8.91 -2.48 0.66
N SER A 217 7.79 -2.78 -0.01
CA SER A 217 6.63 -1.90 -0.10
C SER A 217 5.98 -1.63 1.26
N GLN A 218 5.84 -2.66 2.11
CA GLN A 218 5.27 -2.50 3.46
C GLN A 218 6.18 -1.64 4.33
N LEU A 219 7.49 -1.89 4.32
CA LEU A 219 8.44 -1.08 5.07
C LEU A 219 8.43 0.38 4.58
N HIS A 220 8.31 0.61 3.26
CA HIS A 220 8.19 1.94 2.68
C HIS A 220 6.95 2.68 3.19
N GLN A 221 5.79 2.01 3.18
CA GLN A 221 4.54 2.58 3.65
C GLN A 221 4.58 2.89 5.15
N LEU A 222 5.09 1.97 5.97
CA LEU A 222 5.26 2.17 7.41
C LEU A 222 6.20 3.35 7.68
N ARG A 223 7.34 3.43 6.99
CA ARG A 223 8.25 4.57 7.08
C ARG A 223 7.53 5.90 6.78
N GLY A 224 6.67 5.92 5.75
CA GLY A 224 5.88 7.10 5.38
C GLY A 224 4.80 7.55 6.38
N ARG A 225 4.60 6.80 7.48
CA ARG A 225 3.68 7.17 8.58
C ARG A 225 4.31 8.15 9.58
N VAL A 226 5.62 8.42 9.47
CA VAL A 226 6.33 9.50 10.18
C VAL A 226 6.88 10.54 9.20
N GLY A 227 7.45 11.64 9.68
CA GLY A 227 8.02 12.69 8.81
C GLY A 227 6.99 13.68 8.26
N ARG A 228 5.83 13.78 8.92
CA ARG A 228 4.70 14.60 8.47
C ARG A 228 4.62 15.95 9.18
N GLY A 229 5.38 16.13 10.26
CA GLY A 229 5.59 17.42 10.93
C GLY A 229 6.90 18.10 10.54
N LYS A 230 7.24 19.19 11.25
CA LYS A 230 8.48 19.99 11.05
C LYS A 230 9.77 19.36 11.61
N HIS A 231 9.61 18.34 12.44
CA HIS A 231 10.69 17.72 13.19
C HIS A 231 11.39 16.63 12.35
N GLN A 232 12.69 16.46 12.57
CA GLN A 232 13.43 15.36 11.96
C GLN A 232 12.81 14.04 12.43
N SER A 233 12.50 13.17 11.48
CA SER A 233 11.95 11.84 11.78
C SER A 233 12.97 10.74 11.50
N TYR A 234 12.82 9.63 12.20
CA TYR A 234 13.74 8.51 12.23
C TYR A 234 12.98 7.22 11.99
N CYS A 235 13.57 6.32 11.20
CA CYS A 235 13.05 4.99 10.96
C CYS A 235 14.11 3.96 11.36
N TYR A 236 13.86 3.20 12.41
CA TYR A 236 14.75 2.16 12.91
C TYR A 236 14.23 0.80 12.47
N LEU A 237 15.02 0.10 11.69
CA LEU A 237 14.72 -1.24 11.19
C LEU A 237 15.50 -2.24 12.05
N MET A 238 14.84 -2.78 13.06
CA MET A 238 15.44 -3.71 14.00
C MET A 238 15.54 -5.09 13.35
N MET A 239 16.75 -5.62 13.33
CA MET A 239 17.02 -6.95 12.81
C MET A 239 16.76 -8.01 13.87
N SER A 240 16.23 -9.15 13.44
CA SER A 240 16.01 -10.32 14.30
C SER A 240 17.31 -11.00 14.73
N THR A 241 18.38 -10.86 13.93
CA THR A 241 19.67 -11.53 14.13
C THR A 241 20.85 -10.60 13.85
N ASN A 242 22.06 -11.00 14.26
CA ASN A 242 23.30 -10.31 13.92
C ASN A 242 23.84 -10.65 12.53
N ASN A 243 23.07 -11.37 11.72
CA ASN A 243 23.49 -11.77 10.39
C ASN A 243 23.60 -10.55 9.46
N LYS A 244 24.27 -10.75 8.31
CA LYS A 244 24.37 -9.71 7.29
C LYS A 244 22.96 -9.29 6.84
N PRO A 245 22.63 -7.98 6.81
CA PRO A 245 21.33 -7.53 6.36
C PRO A 245 21.07 -7.96 4.91
N SER A 246 19.84 -8.37 4.63
CA SER A 246 19.40 -8.69 3.27
C SER A 246 19.62 -7.50 2.33
N GLU A 247 19.75 -7.77 1.03
CA GLU A 247 19.85 -6.70 0.03
C GLU A 247 18.66 -5.74 0.14
N ARG A 248 17.45 -6.28 0.28
CA ARG A 248 16.21 -5.52 0.48
C ARG A 248 16.29 -4.51 1.63
N LEU A 249 16.80 -4.93 2.79
CA LEU A 249 16.95 -4.06 3.96
C LEU A 249 18.00 -2.96 3.74
N ARG A 250 19.08 -3.25 3.01
CA ARG A 250 20.09 -2.25 2.66
C ARG A 250 19.55 -1.21 1.68
N GLU A 251 18.72 -1.61 0.73
CA GLU A 251 18.16 -0.67 -0.24
C GLU A 251 17.17 0.33 0.38
N ILE A 252 16.33 -0.10 1.34
CA ILE A 252 15.43 0.82 2.06
C ILE A 252 16.15 1.77 3.02
N GLU A 253 17.31 1.37 3.56
CA GLU A 253 18.15 2.25 4.36
C GLU A 253 18.76 3.36 3.49
N ARG A 254 19.16 3.01 2.25
CA ARG A 254 19.85 3.92 1.32
C ARG A 254 18.93 4.93 0.65
N SER A 255 17.71 4.52 0.30
CA SER A 255 16.83 5.33 -0.53
C SER A 255 15.51 5.69 0.16
N ASN A 256 15.14 6.97 0.07
CA ASN A 256 13.81 7.44 0.42
C ASN A 256 12.83 7.41 -0.77
N ASP A 257 13.33 7.18 -1.99
CA ASP A 257 12.53 7.16 -3.19
C ASP A 257 11.76 5.85 -3.30
N GLY A 258 10.44 5.97 -3.23
CA GLY A 258 9.55 4.84 -3.36
C GLY A 258 9.65 4.14 -4.72
N PHE A 259 9.78 4.87 -5.83
CA PHE A 259 9.83 4.27 -7.18
C PHE A 259 11.07 3.40 -7.34
N TYR A 260 12.21 3.89 -6.88
CA TYR A 260 13.43 3.11 -6.80
C TYR A 260 13.22 1.81 -6.00
N LEU A 261 12.62 1.91 -4.82
CA LEU A 261 12.38 0.75 -3.95
C LEU A 261 11.42 -0.25 -4.60
N ALA A 262 10.42 0.22 -5.34
CA ALA A 262 9.53 -0.65 -6.09
C ALA A 262 10.27 -1.43 -7.19
N GLU A 263 11.16 -0.78 -7.94
CA GLU A 263 11.99 -1.45 -8.95
C GLU A 263 12.92 -2.50 -8.32
N VAL A 264 13.52 -2.19 -7.18
CA VAL A 264 14.31 -3.15 -6.40
C VAL A 264 13.47 -4.32 -5.94
N ASP A 265 12.27 -4.10 -5.38
CA ASP A 265 11.37 -5.17 -4.94
C ASP A 265 11.00 -6.10 -6.11
N MET A 266 10.68 -5.51 -7.26
CA MET A 266 10.37 -6.26 -8.49
C MET A 266 11.57 -7.10 -8.96
N ARG A 267 12.78 -6.52 -8.93
CA ARG A 267 14.01 -7.23 -9.30
C ARG A 267 14.29 -8.40 -8.35
N LEU A 268 14.10 -8.21 -7.04
CA LEU A 268 14.40 -9.20 -6.01
C LEU A 268 13.38 -10.34 -5.94
N ARG A 269 12.08 -10.05 -6.10
CA ARG A 269 11.02 -11.08 -6.16
C ARG A 269 11.04 -11.86 -7.48
N GLY A 270 11.58 -11.25 -8.52
CA GLY A 270 11.50 -11.74 -9.88
C GLY A 270 10.09 -11.54 -10.46
N PRO A 271 9.97 -11.52 -11.79
CA PRO A 271 8.69 -11.31 -12.47
C PRO A 271 7.61 -12.32 -12.03
N GLY A 272 7.96 -13.60 -11.82
CA GLY A 272 7.03 -14.71 -11.61
C GLY A 272 6.03 -14.61 -10.45
N GLU A 273 6.38 -14.00 -9.31
CA GLU A 273 5.49 -13.97 -8.13
C GLU A 273 4.34 -12.96 -8.24
N ILE A 274 4.51 -11.85 -8.97
CA ILE A 274 3.39 -10.92 -9.25
C ILE A 274 2.31 -11.62 -10.11
N TYR A 275 2.72 -12.56 -10.96
CA TYR A 275 1.82 -13.35 -11.80
C TYR A 275 1.18 -14.54 -11.06
N GLY A 276 1.67 -14.90 -9.86
CA GLY A 276 1.31 -16.11 -9.10
C GLY A 276 -0.12 -16.18 -8.54
N ARG A 277 -0.97 -15.20 -8.81
CA ARG A 277 -2.45 -15.31 -8.68
C ARG A 277 -3.21 -14.70 -9.85
N MET A 278 -2.53 -13.94 -10.72
CA MET A 278 -3.11 -13.42 -11.96
C MET A 278 -2.80 -14.38 -13.11
N GLN A 279 -3.64 -15.43 -13.18
CA GLN A 279 -3.79 -16.31 -14.33
C GLN A 279 -2.54 -17.11 -14.74
N HIS A 280 -2.38 -18.28 -14.11
CA HIS A 280 -1.48 -19.36 -14.57
C HIS A 280 -1.72 -19.85 -16.03
N GLY A 281 -2.67 -19.28 -16.78
CA GLY A 281 -3.03 -19.75 -18.13
C GLY A 281 -2.69 -18.82 -19.29
N ALA A 282 -2.72 -17.49 -19.12
CA ALA A 282 -2.78 -16.56 -20.27
C ALA A 282 -1.48 -15.77 -20.55
N LEU A 283 -0.66 -15.49 -19.52
CA LEU A 283 0.53 -14.62 -19.63
C LEU A 283 1.86 -15.39 -19.57
N ASN A 284 1.83 -16.70 -19.81
CA ASN A 284 3.01 -17.56 -19.77
C ASN A 284 3.81 -17.42 -21.09
N LEU A 285 4.43 -16.27 -21.27
CA LEU A 285 5.26 -15.96 -22.44
C LEU A 285 6.50 -16.88 -22.45
N GLN A 286 6.65 -17.69 -23.50
CA GLN A 286 7.74 -18.67 -23.59
C GLN A 286 9.10 -18.05 -23.93
N ILE A 287 9.11 -16.93 -24.65
CA ILE A 287 10.31 -16.30 -25.22
C ILE A 287 10.52 -14.88 -24.68
N ALA A 288 9.52 -14.32 -24.00
CA ALA A 288 9.52 -12.94 -23.54
C ALA A 288 9.17 -12.88 -22.05
N THR A 289 9.55 -11.78 -21.40
CA THR A 289 9.11 -11.51 -20.03
C THR A 289 8.46 -10.13 -20.00
N LEU A 290 7.41 -9.99 -19.20
CA LEU A 290 6.73 -8.70 -18.98
C LEU A 290 7.59 -7.70 -18.18
N ALA A 291 8.78 -8.12 -17.72
CA ALA A 291 9.80 -7.25 -17.15
C ALA A 291 10.74 -6.66 -18.21
N ASP A 292 10.70 -7.14 -19.47
CA ASP A 292 11.52 -6.62 -20.57
C ASP A 292 10.93 -5.32 -21.14
N THR A 293 11.23 -4.23 -20.45
CA THR A 293 10.80 -2.88 -20.83
C THR A 293 11.21 -2.49 -22.25
N LYS A 294 12.33 -3.00 -22.78
CA LYS A 294 12.79 -2.69 -24.13
C LYS A 294 11.91 -3.38 -25.16
N LEU A 295 11.60 -4.65 -24.96
CA LEU A 295 10.72 -5.40 -25.84
C LEU A 295 9.29 -4.83 -25.84
N ILE A 296 8.81 -4.40 -24.68
CA ILE A 296 7.47 -3.82 -24.51
C ILE A 296 7.37 -2.46 -25.20
N ALA A 297 8.38 -1.60 -25.04
CA ALA A 297 8.44 -0.33 -25.77
C ALA A 297 8.50 -0.54 -27.29
N ARG A 298 9.18 -1.59 -27.77
CA ARG A 298 9.19 -1.95 -29.20
C ARG A 298 7.82 -2.43 -29.68
N ALA A 299 7.15 -3.27 -28.90
CA ALA A 299 5.80 -3.76 -29.22
C ALA A 299 4.78 -2.61 -29.27
N GLN A 300 4.81 -1.69 -28.30
CA GLN A 300 3.96 -0.48 -28.29
C GLN A 300 4.20 0.38 -29.54
N LYS A 301 5.46 0.64 -29.90
CA LYS A 301 5.79 1.40 -31.12
C LYS A 301 5.24 0.74 -32.39
N ALA A 302 5.32 -0.59 -32.48
CA ALA A 302 4.78 -1.33 -33.61
C ALA A 302 3.23 -1.24 -33.67
N ALA A 303 2.56 -1.35 -32.53
CA ALA A 303 1.10 -1.17 -32.45
C ALA A 303 0.67 0.25 -32.83
N GLN A 304 1.38 1.28 -32.35
CA GLN A 304 1.12 2.67 -32.73
C GLN A 304 1.35 2.91 -34.23
N ALA A 305 2.40 2.32 -34.81
CA ALA A 305 2.66 2.40 -36.25
C ALA A 305 1.53 1.75 -37.07
N PHE A 306 0.99 0.62 -36.62
CA PHE A 306 -0.17 -0.03 -37.25
C PHE A 306 -1.44 0.83 -37.17
N ILE A 307 -1.71 1.45 -36.01
CA ILE A 307 -2.85 2.37 -35.89
C ILE A 307 -2.67 3.59 -36.81
N ALA A 308 -1.46 4.14 -36.87
CA ALA A 308 -1.14 5.29 -37.70
C ALA A 308 -1.14 4.98 -39.21
N SER A 309 -0.94 3.72 -39.63
CA SER A 309 -1.01 3.35 -41.04
C SER A 309 -2.43 3.41 -41.60
N GLY A 310 -3.45 3.42 -40.74
CA GLY A 310 -4.85 3.48 -41.15
C GLY A 310 -5.39 2.16 -41.73
N GLU A 311 -4.61 1.08 -41.63
CA GLU A 311 -5.03 -0.25 -42.04
C GLU A 311 -6.21 -0.74 -41.19
N ASN A 312 -7.16 -1.44 -41.81
CA ASN A 312 -8.32 -1.91 -41.08
C ASN A 312 -7.98 -3.20 -40.32
N LEU A 313 -8.23 -3.21 -39.01
CA LEU A 313 -8.07 -4.41 -38.19
C LEU A 313 -8.90 -5.60 -38.72
N ALA A 314 -10.00 -5.35 -39.43
CA ALA A 314 -10.82 -6.38 -40.07
C ALA A 314 -10.06 -7.20 -41.13
N ASP A 315 -9.02 -6.63 -41.74
CA ASP A 315 -8.18 -7.29 -42.76
C ASP A 315 -7.23 -8.32 -42.13
N TYR A 316 -7.13 -8.35 -40.80
CA TYR A 316 -6.29 -9.25 -40.02
C TYR A 316 -7.13 -10.09 -39.05
N PRO A 317 -7.80 -11.17 -39.50
CA PRO A 317 -8.82 -11.88 -38.71
C PRO A 317 -8.30 -12.47 -37.40
N ASP A 318 -7.08 -13.02 -37.41
CA ASP A 318 -6.48 -13.60 -36.20
C ASP A 318 -6.04 -12.53 -35.21
N LEU A 319 -5.46 -11.42 -35.69
CA LEU A 319 -5.14 -10.27 -34.85
C LEU A 319 -6.41 -9.64 -34.27
N ALA A 320 -7.46 -9.49 -35.08
CA ALA A 320 -8.75 -8.95 -34.64
C ALA A 320 -9.42 -9.84 -33.58
N ARG A 321 -9.27 -11.17 -33.67
CA ARG A 321 -9.76 -12.12 -32.67
C ARG A 321 -8.99 -11.96 -31.36
N GLU A 322 -7.66 -11.86 -31.43
CA GLU A 322 -6.80 -11.66 -30.27
C GLU A 322 -7.02 -10.30 -29.61
N VAL A 323 -7.13 -9.22 -30.38
CA VAL A 323 -7.44 -7.87 -29.87
C VAL A 323 -8.81 -7.86 -29.17
N ARG A 324 -9.84 -8.49 -29.75
CA ARG A 324 -11.16 -8.58 -29.11
C ARG A 324 -11.14 -9.44 -27.84
N ARG A 325 -10.37 -10.52 -27.83
CA ARG A 325 -10.18 -11.36 -26.64
C ARG A 325 -9.48 -10.57 -25.53
N ASN A 326 -8.43 -9.84 -25.88
CA ASN A 326 -7.62 -9.09 -24.94
C ASN A 326 -8.32 -7.80 -24.47
N GLN A 327 -9.08 -7.09 -25.31
CA GLN A 327 -9.88 -5.92 -24.90
C GLN A 327 -10.82 -6.22 -23.73
N ARG A 328 -11.46 -7.41 -23.72
CA ARG A 328 -12.31 -7.86 -22.61
C ARG A 328 -11.53 -8.20 -21.35
N LEU A 329 -10.26 -8.55 -21.47
CA LEU A 329 -9.36 -8.84 -20.36
C LEU A 329 -8.66 -7.58 -19.83
N THR A 330 -8.43 -6.57 -20.67
CA THR A 330 -7.59 -5.42 -20.36
C THR A 330 -8.36 -4.19 -19.88
N THR A 331 -9.62 -4.01 -20.30
CA THR A 331 -10.58 -3.07 -19.65
C THR A 331 -10.81 -3.35 -18.15
N LEU A 332 -10.25 -4.43 -17.61
CA LEU A 332 -10.38 -4.93 -16.25
C LEU A 332 -9.08 -4.93 -15.43
N ASN A 333 -7.92 -4.60 -16.03
CA ASN A 333 -6.64 -4.53 -15.31
C ASN A 333 -6.34 -3.13 -14.80
#